data_AF-A0A2E0XP15-F1
#
_entry.id   AF-A0A2E0XP15-F1
#
_cell.length_a   1.000
_cell.length_b   1.000
_cell.length_c   1.000
_cell.angle_alpha   90.00
_cell.angle_beta   90.00
_cell.angle_gamma   90.00
#
_symmetry.space_group_name_H-M   'P 1'
#
loop_
_entity.id
_entity.type
_entity.pdbx_description
1 polymer ?
#
loop_
_entity_poly.entity_id
_entity_poly.type
_entity_poly.pdbx_seq_one_letter_code
_entity_poly.pdbx_strand_id
1 'polypeptide(L)'
;MKTILAILVTLTGIVPSGCEVEEVKQPYSEKRGADASSHFDEMLTRHVGVDGRVDYAGIRQNPFQLIAFVRFLEAISPESHPDLFQTPSDEKAYWINAYNALIMKAVTDHPEIDSVNDIQFAK
;
A
#
# COMPACT_ATOMS: atom_id res chain seq x y z
N MET A 1 30.01 -34.53 3.67
CA MET A 1 30.23 -34.65 5.12
C MET A 1 30.30 -33.27 5.74
N LYS A 2 29.24 -32.85 6.44
CA LYS A 2 29.23 -31.85 7.51
C LYS A 2 27.84 -31.92 8.16
N THR A 3 27.86 -31.96 9.47
CA THR A 3 26.93 -32.61 10.39
C THR A 3 25.64 -31.83 10.62
N ILE A 4 24.57 -32.61 10.76
CA ILE A 4 23.21 -32.25 11.20
C ILE A 4 23.27 -31.87 12.69
N LEU A 5 22.58 -30.79 13.09
CA LEU A 5 22.14 -30.58 14.47
C LEU A 5 20.61 -30.46 14.45
N ALA A 6 19.96 -31.56 14.84
CA ALA A 6 18.52 -31.64 15.04
C ALA A 6 18.19 -31.00 16.40
N ILE A 7 17.31 -30.01 16.41
CA ILE A 7 16.64 -29.56 17.62
C ILE A 7 15.26 -30.25 17.63
N LEU A 8 15.19 -31.32 18.42
CA LEU A 8 13.95 -31.96 18.85
C LEU A 8 13.20 -30.96 19.76
N VAL A 9 12.02 -30.51 19.36
CA VAL A 9 11.05 -29.91 20.29
C VAL A 9 9.90 -30.89 20.42
N THR A 10 9.70 -31.36 21.65
CA THR A 10 8.76 -32.39 22.04
C THR A 10 7.32 -31.93 21.89
N LEU A 11 6.50 -32.82 21.34
CA LEU A 11 5.06 -32.70 21.16
C LEU A 11 4.34 -32.90 22.52
N THR A 12 3.89 -31.83 23.17
CA THR A 12 2.86 -31.88 24.22
C THR A 12 2.10 -30.56 24.31
N GLY A 13 0.76 -30.62 24.31
CA GLY A 13 -0.08 -29.59 24.94
C GLY A 13 -1.09 -28.91 24.02
N ILE A 14 -2.37 -29.18 24.29
CA ILE A 14 -3.55 -28.56 23.68
C ILE A 14 -3.77 -27.15 24.26
N VAL A 15 -4.21 -26.27 23.37
CA VAL A 15 -4.55 -24.83 23.36
C VAL A 15 -5.36 -24.31 24.56
N PRO A 16 -5.14 -23.03 24.96
CA PRO A 16 -6.27 -22.12 25.13
C PRO A 16 -6.16 -20.87 24.26
N SER A 17 -7.33 -20.38 23.89
CA SER A 17 -7.65 -19.18 23.10
C SER A 17 -6.73 -17.99 23.37
N GLY A 18 -6.14 -17.48 22.30
CA GLY A 18 -5.26 -16.32 22.32
C GLY A 18 -4.25 -16.40 21.18
N CYS A 19 -4.72 -16.62 19.95
CA CYS A 19 -3.87 -16.39 18.77
C CYS A 19 -3.75 -14.87 18.64
N GLU A 20 -2.91 -14.26 19.48
CA GLU A 20 -2.38 -12.94 19.20
C GLU A 20 -1.48 -13.16 18.00
N VAL A 21 -2.02 -12.90 16.81
CA VAL A 21 -1.24 -12.86 15.58
C VAL A 21 -0.25 -11.73 15.80
N GLU A 22 0.94 -12.05 16.28
CA GLU A 22 2.03 -11.11 16.37
C GLU A 22 2.27 -10.63 14.95
N GLU A 23 1.92 -9.36 14.70
CA GLU A 23 2.09 -8.73 13.41
C GLU A 23 3.59 -8.77 13.09
N VAL A 24 3.98 -9.70 12.23
CA VAL A 24 5.36 -9.79 11.77
C VAL A 24 5.66 -8.53 10.97
N LYS A 25 6.18 -7.50 11.64
CA LYS A 25 6.79 -6.33 11.01
C LYS A 25 8.08 -6.78 10.32
N GLN A 26 7.91 -7.39 9.15
CA GLN A 26 9.04 -7.66 8.26
C GLN A 26 9.69 -6.32 7.93
N PRO A 27 11.03 -6.20 8.02
CA PRO A 27 11.70 -4.94 7.71
C PRO A 27 11.38 -4.56 6.27
N TYR A 28 10.78 -3.39 6.11
CA TYR A 28 10.60 -2.82 4.80
C TYR A 28 11.98 -2.53 4.18
N SER A 29 12.14 -2.86 2.90
CA SER A 29 13.33 -2.53 2.12
C SER A 29 13.06 -1.32 1.24
N GLU A 30 14.02 -0.40 1.11
CA GLU A 30 14.00 0.73 0.17
C GLU A 30 13.56 0.31 -1.25
N LYS A 31 14.03 -0.86 -1.70
CA LYS A 31 13.62 -1.49 -2.98
C LYS A 31 12.10 -1.61 -3.11
N ARG A 32 11.37 -1.96 -2.05
CA ARG A 32 9.93 -2.28 -2.09
C ARG A 32 9.07 -1.03 -2.32
N GLY A 33 9.46 0.15 -1.84
CA GLY A 33 8.74 1.38 -2.17
C GLY A 33 9.24 2.04 -3.43
N ALA A 34 10.49 1.84 -3.84
CA ALA A 34 10.88 2.14 -5.21
C ALA A 34 10.02 1.33 -6.20
N ASP A 35 9.80 0.05 -5.92
CA ASP A 35 8.89 -0.82 -6.68
C ASP A 35 7.44 -0.31 -6.58
N ALA A 36 6.96 0.13 -5.41
CA ALA A 36 5.60 0.65 -5.27
C ALA A 36 5.37 1.95 -6.05
N SER A 37 6.29 2.92 -5.95
CA SER A 37 6.24 4.20 -6.66
C SER A 37 6.31 4.02 -8.18
N SER A 38 7.17 3.12 -8.66
CA SER A 38 7.27 2.84 -10.11
C SER A 38 6.02 2.15 -10.66
N HIS A 39 5.40 1.21 -9.93
CA HIS A 39 4.12 0.64 -10.36
C HIS A 39 2.99 1.68 -10.36
N PHE A 40 2.99 2.64 -9.42
CA PHE A 40 2.01 3.72 -9.41
C PHE A 40 2.22 4.67 -10.60
N ASP A 41 3.46 5.00 -10.93
CA ASP A 41 3.80 5.79 -12.12
C ASP A 41 3.37 5.11 -13.44
N GLU A 42 3.58 3.79 -13.56
CA GLU A 42 3.11 3.00 -14.70
C GLU A 42 1.58 3.04 -14.81
N MET A 43 0.88 2.91 -13.67
CA MET A 43 -0.57 2.98 -13.62
C MET A 43 -1.07 4.35 -14.10
N LEU A 44 -0.48 5.44 -13.60
CA LEU A 44 -0.83 6.80 -14.01
C LEU A 44 -0.57 7.01 -15.50
N THR A 45 0.57 6.56 -16.02
CA THR A 45 0.90 6.65 -17.45
C THR A 45 -0.12 5.92 -18.32
N ARG A 46 -0.65 4.79 -17.84
CA ARG A 46 -1.65 3.99 -18.57
C ARG A 46 -3.06 4.57 -18.50
N HIS A 47 -3.44 5.17 -17.37
CA HIS A 47 -4.84 5.50 -17.07
C HIS A 47 -5.13 7.00 -16.95
N VAL A 48 -4.14 7.88 -17.10
CA VAL A 48 -4.35 9.33 -17.10
C VAL A 48 -4.09 9.90 -18.49
N GLY A 49 -5.12 10.52 -19.07
CA GLY A 49 -5.03 11.20 -20.36
C GLY A 49 -4.18 12.46 -20.29
N VAL A 50 -3.75 12.94 -21.46
CA VAL A 50 -2.99 14.20 -21.59
C VAL A 50 -3.76 15.44 -21.12
N ASP A 51 -5.09 15.34 -21.03
CA ASP A 51 -5.99 16.36 -20.49
C ASP A 51 -6.20 16.24 -18.97
N GLY A 52 -5.51 15.29 -18.33
CA GLY A 52 -5.61 15.02 -16.90
C GLY A 52 -6.83 14.18 -16.49
N ARG A 53 -7.62 13.67 -17.44
CA ARG A 53 -8.75 12.79 -17.11
C ARG A 53 -8.27 11.38 -16.76
N VAL A 54 -8.83 10.83 -15.69
CA VAL A 54 -8.52 9.48 -15.21
C VAL A 54 -9.54 8.48 -15.76
N ASP A 55 -9.05 7.38 -16.32
CA ASP A 55 -9.84 6.23 -16.73
C ASP A 55 -10.17 5.31 -15.53
N TYR A 56 -11.13 5.74 -14.71
CA TYR A 56 -11.60 4.96 -13.56
C TYR A 56 -12.26 3.62 -13.95
N ALA A 57 -12.78 3.50 -15.17
CA ALA A 57 -13.34 2.25 -15.67
C ALA A 57 -12.23 1.23 -15.95
N GLY A 58 -11.14 1.64 -16.60
CA GLY A 58 -9.95 0.82 -16.82
C GLY A 58 -9.25 0.43 -15.52
N ILE A 59 -9.12 1.36 -14.58
CA ILE A 59 -8.55 1.06 -13.25
C ILE A 59 -9.37 -0.01 -12.53
N ARG A 60 -10.71 0.05 -12.57
CA ARG A 60 -11.58 -0.98 -11.96
C ARG A 60 -11.40 -2.37 -12.56
N GLN A 61 -11.08 -2.47 -13.85
CA GLN A 61 -10.84 -3.77 -14.49
C GLN A 61 -9.54 -4.42 -14.01
N ASN A 62 -8.56 -3.62 -13.57
CA ASN A 62 -7.28 -4.10 -13.05
C ASN A 62 -6.77 -3.21 -11.89
N PRO A 63 -7.36 -3.33 -10.68
CA PRO A 63 -7.10 -2.40 -9.58
C PRO A 63 -5.81 -2.72 -8.81
N PHE A 64 -5.08 -3.79 -9.18
CA PHE A 64 -4.00 -4.34 -8.35
C PHE A 64 -2.86 -3.35 -8.10
N GLN A 65 -2.50 -2.53 -9.09
CA GLN A 65 -1.44 -1.53 -8.93
C GLN A 65 -1.86 -0.41 -7.96
N LEU A 66 -3.10 0.07 -8.05
CA LEU A 66 -3.65 1.06 -7.12
C LEU A 66 -3.75 0.50 -5.69
N ILE A 67 -4.27 -0.73 -5.54
CA ILE A 67 -4.38 -1.41 -4.24
C ILE A 67 -3.00 -1.61 -3.62
N ALA A 68 -2.01 -2.07 -4.41
CA ALA A 68 -0.66 -2.28 -3.92
C ALA A 68 -0.01 -0.98 -3.44
N PHE A 69 -0.22 0.11 -4.16
CA PHE A 69 0.28 1.42 -3.75
C PHE A 69 -0.41 1.93 -2.48
N VAL A 70 -1.73 1.78 -2.35
CA VAL A 70 -2.45 2.14 -1.12
C VAL A 70 -1.96 1.33 0.08
N ARG A 71 -1.71 0.02 -0.09
CA ARG A 71 -1.12 -0.81 0.97
C ARG A 71 0.31 -0.38 1.35
N PHE A 72 1.07 0.16 0.40
CA PHE A 72 2.37 0.75 0.70
C PHE A 72 2.23 2.00 1.58
N LEU A 73 1.28 2.88 1.26
CA LEU A 73 0.97 4.08 2.05
C LEU A 73 0.47 3.73 3.46
N GLU A 74 -0.31 2.66 3.61
CA GLU A 74 -0.77 2.19 4.93
C GLU A 74 0.38 1.71 5.82
N ALA A 75 1.40 1.11 5.21
CA ALA A 75 2.50 0.50 5.97
C ALA A 75 3.59 1.50 6.38
N ILE A 76 3.72 2.63 5.66
CA ILE A 76 4.92 3.48 5.70
C ILE A 76 4.54 4.93 5.44
N SER A 77 5.04 5.82 6.28
CA SER A 77 4.85 7.26 6.17
C SER A 77 6.11 8.02 6.64
N PRO A 78 6.22 9.32 6.36
CA PRO A 78 7.25 10.19 6.92
C PRO A 78 7.34 10.13 8.46
N GLU A 79 6.21 9.94 9.16
CA GLU A 79 6.17 9.81 10.62
C GLU A 79 6.67 8.45 11.11
N SER A 80 6.27 7.37 10.42
CA SER A 80 6.59 6.00 10.86
C SER A 80 7.98 5.55 10.42
N HIS A 81 8.50 6.09 9.32
CA HIS A 81 9.78 5.71 8.71
C HIS A 81 10.54 6.95 8.21
N PRO A 82 10.91 7.90 9.10
CA PRO A 82 11.54 9.17 8.71
C PRO A 82 12.85 8.99 7.92
N ASP A 83 13.58 7.89 8.15
CA ASP A 83 14.83 7.59 7.44
C ASP A 83 14.66 7.39 5.92
N LEU A 84 13.44 7.10 5.46
CA LEU A 84 13.08 6.96 4.04
C LEU A 84 12.67 8.29 3.40
N PHE A 85 12.40 9.32 4.21
CA PHE A 85 11.88 10.63 3.77
C PHE A 85 12.78 11.73 4.33
N GLN A 86 14.03 11.76 3.89
CA GLN A 86 15.09 12.56 4.50
C GLN A 86 14.99 14.05 4.18
N THR A 87 14.24 14.42 3.13
CA THR A 87 14.05 15.80 2.72
C THR A 87 12.60 16.25 2.82
N PRO A 88 12.34 17.56 3.00
CA PRO A 88 10.98 18.10 2.92
C PRO A 88 10.27 17.83 1.58
N SER A 89 11.05 17.59 0.52
CA SER A 89 10.50 17.23 -0.79
C SER A 89 9.99 15.78 -0.81
N ASP A 90 10.66 14.87 -0.11
CA ASP A 90 10.25 13.46 -0.02
C ASP A 90 8.92 13.35 0.74
N GLU A 91 8.83 14.03 1.89
CA GLU A 91 7.59 14.11 2.67
C GLU A 91 6.44 14.73 1.85
N LYS A 92 6.70 15.83 1.14
CA LYS A 92 5.70 16.46 0.28
C LYS A 92 5.25 15.53 -0.85
N ALA A 93 6.18 14.85 -1.50
CA ALA A 93 5.86 13.90 -2.58
C ALA A 93 4.99 12.75 -2.04
N TYR A 94 5.32 12.23 -0.86
CA TYR A 94 4.50 11.23 -0.18
C TYR A 94 3.06 11.71 0.01
N TRP A 95 2.85 12.88 0.62
CA TRP A 95 1.50 13.37 0.92
C TRP A 95 0.67 13.69 -0.32
N ILE A 96 1.28 14.24 -1.37
CA ILE A 96 0.59 14.49 -2.64
C ILE A 96 0.16 13.17 -3.28
N ASN A 97 1.06 12.19 -3.33
CA ASN A 97 0.74 10.87 -3.90
C ASN A 97 -0.28 10.12 -3.06
N ALA A 98 -0.22 10.23 -1.73
CA ALA A 98 -1.17 9.62 -0.82
C ALA A 98 -2.57 10.17 -1.03
N TYR A 99 -2.73 11.50 -1.06
CA TYR A 99 -4.00 12.13 -1.35
C TYR A 99 -4.58 11.66 -2.69
N ASN A 100 -3.78 11.74 -3.77
CA ASN A 100 -4.23 11.37 -5.10
C ASN A 100 -4.65 9.89 -5.18
N ALA A 101 -3.84 8.98 -4.64
CA ALA A 101 -4.14 7.55 -4.66
C ALA A 101 -5.39 7.21 -3.85
N LEU A 102 -5.58 7.83 -2.68
CA LEU A 102 -6.76 7.60 -1.85
C LEU A 102 -8.04 8.13 -2.49
N ILE A 103 -8.00 9.30 -3.13
CA ILE A 103 -9.13 9.81 -3.92
C ILE A 103 -9.42 8.90 -5.11
N MET A 104 -8.39 8.48 -5.85
CA MET A 104 -8.58 7.56 -6.97
C MET A 104 -9.21 6.25 -6.51
N LYS A 105 -8.76 5.69 -5.37
CA LYS A 105 -9.35 4.50 -4.77
C LYS A 105 -10.82 4.75 -4.41
N ALA A 106 -11.13 5.84 -3.74
CA ALA A 106 -12.50 6.16 -3.34
C ALA A 106 -13.44 6.27 -4.57
N VAL A 107 -13.04 6.99 -5.63
CA VAL A 107 -13.84 7.08 -6.86
C VAL A 107 -13.95 5.73 -7.56
N THR A 108 -12.88 4.94 -7.57
CA THR A 108 -12.87 3.58 -8.14
C THR A 108 -13.85 2.66 -7.40
N ASP A 109 -13.96 2.80 -6.07
CA ASP A 109 -14.85 2.02 -5.22
C ASP A 109 -16.33 2.47 -5.31
N HIS A 110 -16.58 3.68 -5.82
CA HIS A 110 -17.90 4.30 -5.95
C HIS A 110 -18.24 4.69 -7.39
N PRO A 111 -18.52 3.71 -8.29
CA PRO A 111 -18.89 3.93 -9.70
C PRO A 111 -19.99 4.95 -10.00
N GLU A 112 -20.92 5.09 -9.06
CA GLU A 112 -22.23 5.69 -9.23
C GLU A 112 -22.27 7.20 -8.96
N ILE A 113 -21.17 7.76 -8.47
CA ILE A 113 -21.10 9.16 -8.08
C ILE A 113 -20.79 10.06 -9.29
N ASP A 114 -21.38 11.25 -9.28
CA ASP A 114 -21.08 12.29 -10.27
C ASP A 114 -19.95 13.21 -9.80
N SER A 115 -19.71 13.29 -8.48
CA SER A 115 -18.70 14.14 -7.86
C SER A 115 -17.98 13.44 -6.72
N VAL A 116 -16.68 13.73 -6.57
CA VAL A 116 -15.88 13.29 -5.39
C VAL A 116 -16.47 13.82 -4.09
N ASN A 117 -17.18 14.95 -4.13
CA ASN A 117 -17.84 15.52 -2.95
C ASN A 117 -19.03 14.68 -2.47
N ASP A 118 -19.52 13.74 -3.28
CA ASP A 118 -20.63 12.85 -2.92
C ASP A 118 -20.13 11.66 -2.07
N ILE A 119 -18.81 11.46 -1.99
CA ILE A 119 -18.19 10.40 -1.19
C ILE A 119 -18.21 10.80 0.29
N GLN A 120 -18.88 9.98 1.10
CA GLN A 120 -18.87 10.14 2.55
C GLN A 120 -17.68 9.38 3.16
N PHE A 121 -16.64 10.12 3.53
CA PHE A 121 -15.59 9.57 4.39
C PHE A 121 -16.10 9.53 5.82
N ALA A 122 -16.01 8.37 6.48
CA ALA A 122 -16.38 8.23 7.88
C ALA A 122 -15.60 9.27 8.72
N LYS A 123 -16.34 10.01 9.56
CA LYS A 123 -15.82 11.12 10.36
C LYS A 123 -15.43 10.66 11.75
#